data_AF-A0A522YYY6-F1
#
_entry.id   AF-A0A522YYY6-F1
#
_cell.length_a   1.000
_cell.length_b   1.000
_cell.length_c   1.000
_cell.angle_alpha   90.00
_cell.angle_beta   90.00
_cell.angle_gamma   90.00
#
_symmetry.space_group_name_H-M   'P 1'
#
loop_
_entity.id
_entity.type
_entity.pdbx_description
1 polymer ?
#
loop_
_entity_poly.entity_id
_entity_poly.type
_entity_poly.pdbx_seq_one_letter_code
_entity_poly.pdbx_strand_id
1 'polypeptide(L)'
;MADFLLTYEGMRWSVVTGRYAGRLHVSLRTTSVDQHAGRALKQILGGGNRAGGHRMMAGGSVEVGQGAPEKVWRRAEEGVARAFLRWRGAPADARPEHPFREA
;
A
#
# COMPACT_ATOMS: atom_id res chain seq x y z
N MET A 1 -1.04 -10.54 -7.68
CA MET A 1 -1.05 -9.09 -7.99
C MET A 1 0.22 -8.37 -7.52
N ALA A 2 0.50 -8.27 -6.22
CA ALA A 2 1.65 -7.47 -5.76
C ALA A 2 3.02 -8.02 -6.22
N ASP A 3 3.19 -9.35 -6.27
CA ASP A 3 4.42 -9.96 -6.81
C ASP A 3 4.55 -9.76 -8.33
N PHE A 4 3.44 -9.73 -9.05
CA PHE A 4 3.42 -9.46 -10.50
C PHE A 4 3.92 -8.04 -10.81
N LEU A 5 3.50 -7.04 -10.03
CA LEU A 5 3.97 -5.66 -10.24
C LEU A 5 5.47 -5.48 -9.92
N LEU A 6 6.08 -6.39 -9.14
CA LEU A 6 7.53 -6.39 -8.92
C LEU A 6 8.32 -6.89 -10.13
N THR A 7 7.70 -7.55 -11.11
CA THR A 7 8.42 -8.02 -12.30
C THR A 7 8.71 -6.90 -13.31
N TYR A 8 8.15 -5.70 -13.11
CA TYR A 8 8.45 -4.56 -13.96
C TYR A 8 9.87 -4.06 -13.71
N GLU A 9 10.61 -3.78 -14.78
CA GLU A 9 12.01 -3.39 -14.70
C GLU A 9 12.21 -2.14 -13.84
N GLY A 10 13.20 -2.18 -12.95
CA GLY A 10 13.50 -1.08 -12.02
C GLY A 10 12.60 -1.00 -10.78
N MET A 11 11.54 -1.82 -10.67
CA MET A 11 10.69 -1.81 -9.48
C MET A 11 11.36 -2.52 -8.29
N ARG A 12 11.35 -1.85 -7.13
CA ARG A 12 11.87 -2.39 -5.86
C ARG A 12 10.78 -2.63 -4.81
N TRP A 13 9.61 -2.06 -5.04
CA TRP A 13 8.48 -2.08 -4.13
C TRP A 13 7.19 -2.17 -4.93
N SER A 14 6.22 -2.91 -4.40
CA SER A 14 4.85 -2.93 -4.89
C SER A 14 3.89 -2.82 -3.71
N VAL A 15 2.94 -1.90 -3.82
CA VAL A 15 1.82 -1.74 -2.89
C VAL A 15 0.55 -1.97 -3.68
N VAL A 16 -0.28 -2.90 -3.23
CA VAL A 16 -1.59 -3.17 -3.83
C VAL A 16 -2.66 -3.04 -2.76
N THR A 17 -3.74 -2.34 -3.09
CA THR A 17 -4.92 -2.23 -2.24
C THR A 17 -6.11 -2.97 -2.84
N GLY A 18 -7.02 -3.45 -1.99
CA GLY A 18 -8.26 -4.09 -2.41
C GLY A 18 -9.36 -3.88 -1.38
N ARG A 19 -10.57 -3.60 -1.84
CA ARG A 19 -11.74 -3.37 -0.97
C ARG A 19 -12.47 -4.70 -0.78
N TYR A 20 -12.63 -5.13 0.46
CA TYR A 20 -13.36 -6.36 0.77
C TYR A 20 -13.94 -6.32 2.18
N ALA A 21 -15.20 -6.76 2.34
CA ALA A 21 -15.88 -6.86 3.62
C ALA A 21 -15.80 -5.61 4.52
N GLY A 22 -15.88 -4.41 3.93
CA GLY A 22 -15.78 -3.13 4.67
C GLY A 22 -14.37 -2.76 5.12
N ARG A 23 -13.35 -3.45 4.60
CA ARG A 23 -11.94 -3.18 4.88
C ARG A 23 -11.17 -2.90 3.60
N LEU A 24 -10.16 -2.04 3.72
CA LEU A 24 -9.16 -1.82 2.69
C LEU A 24 -7.96 -2.71 3.01
N HIS A 25 -7.83 -3.82 2.29
CA HIS A 25 -6.70 -4.72 2.37
C HIS A 25 -5.50 -4.10 1.63
N VAL A 26 -4.31 -4.29 2.18
CA VAL A 26 -3.06 -3.77 1.63
C VAL A 26 -2.04 -4.91 1.59
N SER A 27 -1.44 -5.12 0.43
CA SER A 27 -0.33 -6.07 0.22
C SER A 27 0.91 -5.28 -0.17
N LEU A 28 1.98 -5.43 0.60
CA LEU A 28 3.27 -4.80 0.37
C LEU A 28 4.31 -5.87 0.04
N ARG A 29 5.01 -5.68 -1.07
CA ARG A 29 6.11 -6.54 -1.51
C ARG A 29 7.35 -5.71 -1.81
N THR A 30 8.53 -6.28 -1.60
CA THR A 30 9.81 -5.70 -2.00
C THR A 30 10.74 -6.77 -2.53
N THR A 31 11.71 -6.38 -3.36
CA THR A 31 12.80 -7.26 -3.83
C THR A 31 13.99 -7.31 -2.86
N SER A 32 13.95 -6.53 -1.78
CA SER A 32 15.05 -6.40 -0.83
C SER A 32 14.73 -7.05 0.52
N VAL A 33 15.52 -8.06 0.88
CA VAL A 33 15.35 -8.85 2.12
C VAL A 33 15.50 -7.98 3.37
N ASP A 34 16.40 -6.99 3.33
CA ASP A 34 16.76 -6.15 4.47
C ASP A 34 15.74 -5.04 4.77
N GLN A 35 14.83 -4.76 3.84
CA GLN A 35 13.88 -3.65 3.98
C GLN A 35 12.63 -3.99 4.82
N HIS A 36 12.57 -5.19 5.43
CA HIS A 36 11.60 -5.59 6.46
C HIS A 36 10.16 -5.08 6.21
N ALA A 37 9.52 -5.57 5.14
CA ALA A 37 8.20 -5.10 4.68
C ALA A 37 7.14 -5.08 5.79
N GLY A 38 7.22 -5.99 6.77
CA GLY A 38 6.31 -6.02 7.91
C GLY A 38 6.43 -4.80 8.83
N ARG A 39 7.65 -4.30 9.06
CA ARG A 39 7.89 -3.09 9.86
C ARG A 39 7.41 -1.85 9.10
N ALA A 40 7.70 -1.80 7.81
CA ALA A 40 7.23 -0.73 6.92
C ALA A 40 5.70 -0.63 6.93
N LEU A 41 5.00 -1.74 6.72
CA LEU A 41 3.53 -1.73 6.65
C LEU A 41 2.88 -1.33 7.98
N LYS A 42 3.45 -1.74 9.12
CA LYS A 42 2.98 -1.29 10.44
C LYS A 42 3.09 0.23 10.62
N GLN A 43 4.17 0.83 10.14
CA GLN A 43 4.35 2.29 10.18
C GLN A 43 3.39 3.01 9.21
N ILE A 44 3.16 2.44 8.03
CA ILE A 44 2.26 3.00 7.01
C ILE A 44 0.80 2.98 7.47
N LEU A 45 0.34 1.88 8.08
CA LEU A 45 -1.05 1.72 8.51
C LEU A 45 -1.34 2.29 9.90
N GLY A 46 -0.32 2.53 10.73
CA GLY A 46 -0.48 3.06 12.09
C GLY A 46 -0.95 2.03 13.13
N GLY A 47 -0.89 2.42 14.41
CA GLY A 47 -1.30 1.59 15.54
C GLY A 47 -2.83 1.46 15.61
N GLY A 48 -3.33 0.23 15.53
CA GLY A 48 -4.78 -0.08 15.57
C GLY A 48 -5.26 -0.91 14.38
N ASN A 49 -4.48 -0.96 13.29
CA ASN A 49 -4.80 -1.75 12.11
C ASN A 49 -4.14 -3.13 12.14
N ARG A 50 -4.80 -4.14 11.55
CA ARG A 50 -4.22 -5.48 11.42
C ARG A 50 -3.09 -5.40 10.40
N ALA A 51 -1.84 -5.54 10.83
CA ALA A 51 -0.67 -5.52 9.96
C ALA A 51 0.35 -6.59 10.42
N GLY A 52 0.75 -7.44 9.48
CA GLY A 52 1.71 -8.53 9.69
C GLY A 52 2.58 -8.74 8.45
N GLY A 53 3.67 -9.48 8.60
CA GLY A 53 4.57 -9.75 7.49
C GLY A 53 5.85 -10.42 7.92
N HIS A 54 6.57 -10.98 6.95
CA HIS A 54 7.84 -11.64 7.13
C HIS A 54 8.77 -11.29 5.96
N ARG A 55 10.01 -10.87 6.28
CA ARG A 55 11.05 -10.48 5.30
C ARG A 55 10.53 -9.47 4.26
N MET A 56 10.38 -9.92 3.02
CA MET A 56 10.04 -9.13 1.82
C MET A 56 8.54 -8.92 1.62
N MET A 57 7.71 -9.48 2.49
CA MET A 57 6.27 -9.56 2.31
C MET A 57 5.52 -9.04 3.53
N ALA A 58 4.51 -8.21 3.32
CA ALA A 58 3.60 -7.82 4.37
C ALA A 58 2.17 -7.65 3.88
N GLY A 59 1.23 -7.92 4.77
CA GLY A 59 -0.19 -7.78 4.53
C GLY A 59 -0.86 -7.08 5.70
N GLY A 60 -1.85 -6.26 5.40
CA GLY A 60 -2.62 -5.58 6.42
C GLY A 60 -3.98 -5.12 5.93
N SER A 61 -4.76 -4.54 6.82
CA SER A 61 -6.03 -3.95 6.45
C SER A 61 -6.44 -2.80 7.37
N VAL A 62 -7.09 -1.81 6.78
CA VAL A 62 -7.73 -0.68 7.48
C VAL A 62 -9.24 -0.86 7.41
N GLU A 63 -9.93 -0.59 8.50
CA GLU A 63 -11.39 -0.59 8.49
C GLU A 63 -11.93 0.70 7.87
N VAL A 64 -12.88 0.57 6.94
CA VAL A 64 -13.48 1.71 6.23
C VAL A 64 -14.99 1.73 6.43
N GLY A 65 -15.63 0.55 6.50
CA GLY A 65 -17.08 0.36 6.67
C GLY A 65 -17.75 -0.17 5.39
N GLN A 66 -18.63 -1.17 5.53
CA GLN A 66 -19.28 -1.84 4.39
C GLN A 66 -20.19 -0.92 3.55
N GLY A 67 -20.72 0.15 4.15
CA GLY A 67 -21.55 1.16 3.46
C GLY A 67 -20.88 2.52 3.30
N ALA A 68 -19.55 2.59 3.45
CA ALA A 68 -18.85 3.86 3.36
C ALA A 68 -18.97 4.44 1.94
N PRO A 69 -19.25 5.76 1.79
CA PRO A 69 -19.32 6.40 0.48
C PRO A 69 -18.01 6.24 -0.31
N GLU A 70 -18.10 6.22 -1.65
CA GLU A 70 -16.93 6.08 -2.55
C GLU A 70 -15.80 7.07 -2.22
N LYS A 71 -16.14 8.32 -1.89
CA LYS A 71 -15.17 9.35 -1.50
C LYS A 71 -14.32 8.96 -0.28
N VAL A 72 -14.88 8.18 0.64
CA VAL A 72 -14.19 7.72 1.87
C VAL A 72 -13.21 6.61 1.50
N TRP A 73 -13.65 5.66 0.67
CA TRP A 73 -12.77 4.61 0.15
C TRP A 73 -11.59 5.16 -0.64
N ARG A 74 -11.85 6.08 -1.57
CA ARG A 74 -10.80 6.72 -2.36
C ARG A 74 -9.81 7.47 -1.48
N ARG A 75 -10.30 8.19 -0.45
CA ARG A 75 -9.44 8.86 0.53
C ARG A 75 -8.57 7.88 1.31
N ALA A 76 -9.09 6.71 1.66
CA ALA A 76 -8.32 5.67 2.33
C ALA A 76 -7.21 5.09 1.42
N GLU A 77 -7.53 4.80 0.16
CA GLU A 77 -6.58 4.31 -0.85
C GLU A 77 -5.45 5.32 -1.10
N GLU A 78 -5.81 6.57 -1.36
CA GLU A 78 -4.84 7.65 -1.53
C GLU A 78 -4.04 7.89 -0.24
N GLY A 79 -4.65 7.69 0.92
CA GLY A 79 -4.01 7.78 2.23
C GLY A 79 -2.89 6.75 2.38
N VAL A 80 -3.15 5.49 2.03
CA VAL A 80 -2.15 4.41 2.04
C VAL A 80 -1.01 4.71 1.05
N ALA A 81 -1.34 5.12 -0.18
CA ALA A 81 -0.33 5.46 -1.19
C ALA A 81 0.58 6.62 -0.72
N ARG A 82 -0.01 7.70 -0.21
CA ARG A 82 0.74 8.85 0.32
C ARG A 82 1.57 8.47 1.55
N ALA A 83 1.06 7.66 2.46
CA ALA A 83 1.80 7.18 3.62
C ALA A 83 3.01 6.33 3.22
N PHE A 84 2.86 5.45 2.23
CA PHE A 84 3.96 4.68 1.67
C PHE A 84 5.04 5.59 1.03
N LEU A 85 4.63 6.57 0.22
CA LEU A 85 5.58 7.50 -0.41
C LEU A 85 6.36 8.31 0.62
N ARG A 86 5.69 8.84 1.66
CA ARG A 86 6.36 9.52 2.77
C ARG A 86 7.33 8.60 3.51
N TRP A 87 6.92 7.37 3.78
CA TRP A 87 7.78 6.37 4.42
C TRP A 87 9.03 6.05 3.59
N ARG A 88 8.91 6.03 2.26
CA ARG A 88 10.04 5.87 1.32
C ARG A 88 10.94 7.10 1.24
N GLY A 89 10.57 8.23 1.86
CA GLY A 89 11.29 9.49 1.74
C GLY A 89 11.11 10.14 0.37
N ALA A 90 9.98 9.88 -0.31
CA ALA A 90 9.69 10.56 -1.57
C ALA A 90 9.55 12.08 -1.35
N PRO A 91 10.05 12.92 -2.28
CA PRO A 91 9.87 14.36 -2.23
C PRO A 91 8.39 14.76 -2.12
N ALA A 92 8.10 15.87 -1.44
CA ALA A 92 6.73 16.36 -1.27
C ALA A 92 6.05 16.74 -2.59
N ASP A 93 6.84 17.08 -3.60
CA ASP A 93 6.44 17.41 -4.97
C ASP A 93 6.49 16.22 -5.93
N ALA A 94 6.82 15.02 -5.44
CA ALA A 94 6.79 13.81 -6.25
C ALA A 94 5.39 13.61 -6.85
N ARG A 95 5.32 13.55 -8.18
CA ARG A 95 4.06 13.41 -8.93
C ARG A 95 3.82 11.93 -9.22
N PRO A 96 2.78 11.29 -8.65
CA PRO A 96 2.43 9.93 -9.01
C PRO A 96 2.02 9.87 -10.47
N GLU A 97 2.62 8.95 -11.22
CA GLU A 97 2.19 8.64 -12.58
C GLU A 97 1.05 7.62 -12.55
N HIS A 98 0.13 7.75 -13.50
CA HIS A 98 -1.06 6.91 -13.60
C HIS A 98 -1.23 6.35 -15.02
N PRO A 99 -0.25 5.57 -15.53
CA PRO A 99 -0.23 5.10 -16.92
C PRO A 99 -1.43 4.23 -17.31
N PHE A 100 -2.22 3.75 -16.35
CA PHE A 100 -3.36 2.84 -16.57
C PHE A 100 -4.72 3.45 -16.16
N ARG A 101 -4.81 4.76 -15.90
CA ARG A 101 -6.09 5.41 -15.54
C ARG A 101 -6.90 5.94 -16.73
N GLU A 102 -6.29 6.03 -17.91
CA GLU A 102 -6.91 6.55 -19.13
C GLU A 102 -6.77 5.54 -20.29
N ALA A 103 -7.32 4.34 -20.11
CA ALA A 103 -7.49 3.35 -21.17
C ALA A 103 -8.98 3.01 -21.32
#